data_AF-A0A3M0WGJ1-F1
#
_entry.id   AF-A0A3M0WGJ1-F1
#
_cell.length_a   1.000
_cell.length_b   1.000
_cell.length_c   1.000
_cell.angle_alpha   90.00
_cell.angle_beta   90.00
_cell.angle_gamma   90.00
#
_symmetry.space_group_name_H-M   'P 1'
#
loop_
_entity.id
_entity.type
_entity.pdbx_description
1 polymer ?
#
loop_
_entity_poly.entity_id
_entity_poly.type
_entity_poly.pdbx_seq_one_letter_code
_entity_poly.pdbx_strand_id
1 'polypeptide(L)'
;MDEKKLQSNPFMTNTKFLQEFKEETELDRILKLLTVPGRSGIYISRMDIKKIAKIVEVDIPIRERKEMLKDVFIYAKQMDKMIELLDSIINFIDYKINQYTEIEKAFPSSSVITQKWINKANKTKAVIENMKKEANILKDIF
;
A
#
# COMPACT_ATOMS: atom_id res chain seq x y z
N MET A 1 -23.94 -8.85 41.28
CA MET A 1 -24.15 -9.22 39.87
C MET A 1 -23.26 -10.42 39.61
N ASP A 2 -23.83 -11.62 39.46
CA ASP A 2 -23.08 -12.88 39.43
C ASP A 2 -22.11 -12.94 38.24
N GLU A 3 -20.81 -13.01 38.50
CA GLU A 3 -19.75 -13.15 37.48
C GLU A 3 -19.96 -14.36 36.56
N LYS A 4 -20.58 -15.43 37.08
CA LYS A 4 -20.93 -16.63 36.29
C LYS A 4 -21.94 -16.36 35.17
N LYS A 5 -22.80 -15.34 35.29
CA LYS A 5 -23.75 -14.95 34.23
C LYS A 5 -23.12 -14.04 33.16
N LEU A 6 -22.02 -13.35 33.46
CA LEU A 6 -21.27 -12.56 32.47
C LEU A 6 -20.46 -13.44 31.51
N GLN A 7 -19.97 -14.58 32.01
CA GLN A 7 -19.17 -15.53 31.21
C GLN A 7 -20.01 -16.41 30.28
N SER A 8 -21.32 -16.53 30.50
CA SER A 8 -22.23 -17.25 29.60
C SER A 8 -22.74 -16.37 28.44
N ASN A 9 -22.25 -15.14 28.31
CA ASN A 9 -22.64 -14.24 27.23
C ASN A 9 -21.81 -14.56 25.96
N PRO A 10 -22.44 -15.02 24.86
CA PRO A 10 -21.75 -15.37 23.61
C PRO A 10 -21.04 -14.18 22.94
N PHE A 11 -21.29 -12.95 23.40
CA PHE A 11 -20.57 -11.75 22.94
C PHE A 11 -19.31 -11.42 23.77
N MET A 12 -19.14 -12.03 24.95
CA MET A 12 -17.99 -11.82 25.87
C MET A 12 -17.02 -13.01 25.89
N THR A 13 -17.20 -14.01 25.02
CA THR A 13 -16.22 -15.09 24.75
C THR A 13 -15.07 -14.63 23.85
N ASN A 14 -15.06 -13.35 23.48
CA ASN A 14 -14.07 -12.70 22.63
C ASN A 14 -12.79 -12.31 23.36
N THR A 15 -12.38 -13.04 24.41
CA THR A 15 -11.00 -12.98 24.92
C THR A 15 -10.01 -13.44 23.84
N LYS A 16 -10.47 -14.25 22.86
CA LYS A 16 -9.75 -14.54 21.61
C LYS A 16 -9.61 -13.33 20.66
N PHE A 17 -10.53 -12.37 20.71
CA PHE A 17 -10.51 -11.16 19.89
C PHE A 17 -9.42 -10.17 20.35
N LEU A 18 -9.04 -10.24 21.62
CA LEU A 18 -7.92 -9.47 22.19
C LEU A 18 -6.56 -10.19 22.04
N GLN A 19 -6.54 -11.49 21.71
CA GLN A 19 -5.32 -12.32 21.67
C GLN A 19 -4.57 -12.29 20.32
N GLU A 20 -5.10 -11.63 19.28
CA GLU A 20 -4.41 -11.48 18.00
C GLU A 20 -4.14 -10.02 17.61
N PHE A 21 -3.79 -9.16 18.57
CA PHE A 21 -3.04 -7.95 18.25
C PHE A 21 -1.60 -8.34 17.86
N LYS A 22 -1.45 -9.04 16.73
CA LYS A 22 -0.15 -9.17 16.06
C LYS A 22 0.29 -7.75 15.73
N GLU A 23 1.47 -7.35 16.20
CA GLU A 23 2.06 -6.08 15.78
C GLU A 23 2.10 -6.03 14.26
N GLU A 24 1.48 -4.98 13.68
CA GLU A 24 1.39 -4.82 12.23
C GLU A 24 2.82 -4.62 11.70
N THR A 25 3.28 -5.56 10.87
CA THR A 25 4.59 -5.51 10.24
C THR A 25 4.71 -4.28 9.34
N GLU A 26 5.93 -3.83 9.05
CA GLU A 26 6.14 -2.72 8.13
C GLU A 26 5.53 -3.01 6.75
N LEU A 27 5.69 -4.25 6.25
CA LEU A 27 5.05 -4.68 5.01
C LEU A 27 3.52 -4.55 5.08
N ASP A 28 2.89 -4.97 6.17
CA ASP A 28 1.43 -4.83 6.34
C ASP A 28 0.99 -3.36 6.29
N ARG A 29 1.75 -2.45 6.92
CA ARG A 29 1.46 -1.01 6.92
C ARG A 29 1.54 -0.44 5.50
N ILE A 30 2.55 -0.81 4.74
CA ILE A 30 2.73 -0.37 3.35
C ILE A 30 1.66 -0.93 2.43
N LEU A 31 1.34 -2.22 2.54
CA LEU A 31 0.26 -2.83 1.78
C LEU A 31 -1.07 -2.12 2.04
N LYS A 32 -1.37 -1.79 3.30
CA LYS A 32 -2.58 -1.06 3.69
C LYS A 32 -2.58 0.38 3.20
N LEU A 33 -1.42 1.06 3.21
CA LEU A 33 -1.27 2.38 2.63
C LEU A 33 -1.63 2.34 1.15
N LEU A 34 -0.97 1.49 0.37
CA LEU A 34 -1.10 1.41 -1.10
C LEU A 34 -2.47 0.88 -1.56
N THR A 35 -3.11 0.00 -0.80
CA THR A 35 -4.40 -0.63 -1.20
C THR A 35 -5.62 0.21 -0.88
N VAL A 36 -5.52 1.20 0.02
CA VAL A 36 -6.65 2.03 0.45
C VAL A 36 -6.54 3.44 -0.17
N PRO A 37 -7.33 3.76 -1.21
CA PRO A 37 -7.20 5.03 -1.92
C PRO A 37 -7.36 6.25 -1.02
N GLY A 38 -8.31 6.19 -0.08
CA GLY A 38 -8.52 7.26 0.89
C GLY A 38 -7.29 7.57 1.76
N ARG A 39 -6.32 6.66 1.85
CA ARG A 39 -5.03 6.86 2.52
C ARG A 39 -3.94 7.25 1.53
N SER A 40 -3.75 6.46 0.47
CA SER A 40 -2.65 6.67 -0.49
C SER A 40 -2.83 7.87 -1.40
N GLY A 41 -4.06 8.34 -1.62
CA GLY A 41 -4.35 9.33 -2.65
C GLY A 41 -4.40 8.75 -4.07
N ILE A 42 -4.21 7.44 -4.24
CA ILE A 42 -4.22 6.77 -5.55
C ILE A 42 -4.99 5.46 -5.51
N TYR A 43 -5.59 5.08 -6.64
CA TYR A 43 -6.14 3.74 -6.83
C TYR A 43 -5.20 2.91 -7.70
N ILE A 44 -4.73 1.79 -7.13
CA ILE A 44 -3.98 0.76 -7.85
C ILE A 44 -4.95 -0.40 -8.12
N SER A 45 -5.25 -0.64 -9.39
CA SER A 45 -6.10 -1.77 -9.80
C SER A 45 -5.31 -3.08 -9.82
N ARG A 46 -6.01 -4.22 -9.92
CA ARG A 46 -5.37 -5.53 -10.11
C ARG A 46 -4.49 -5.58 -11.37
N MET A 47 -4.94 -4.90 -12.44
CA MET A 47 -4.19 -4.82 -13.69
C MET A 47 -2.94 -3.94 -13.56
N ASP A 48 -3.02 -2.87 -12.77
CA ASP A 48 -1.85 -2.04 -12.47
C ASP A 48 -0.82 -2.82 -11.66
N ILE A 49 -1.27 -3.58 -10.64
CA ILE A 49 -0.37 -4.45 -9.87
C ILE A 49 0.29 -5.48 -10.78
N LYS A 50 -0.46 -6.10 -11.70
CA LYS A 50 0.10 -7.05 -12.67
C LYS A 50 1.14 -6.40 -13.60
N LYS A 51 0.92 -5.15 -14.03
CA LYS A 51 1.90 -4.39 -14.81
C LYS A 51 3.17 -4.10 -14.01
N ILE A 52 3.02 -3.67 -12.75
CA ILE A 52 4.16 -3.44 -11.83
C ILE A 52 4.93 -4.74 -11.60
N ALA A 53 4.25 -5.85 -11.34
CA ALA A 53 4.85 -7.17 -11.17
C ALA A 53 5.69 -7.56 -12.39
N LYS A 54 5.18 -7.30 -13.61
CA LYS A 54 5.89 -7.61 -14.84
C LYS A 54 7.18 -6.80 -15.02
N ILE A 55 7.26 -5.57 -14.50
CA ILE A 55 8.49 -4.76 -14.56
C ILE A 55 9.62 -5.43 -13.75
N VAL A 56 9.28 -6.06 -12.62
CA VAL A 56 10.23 -6.85 -11.82
C VAL A 56 10.35 -8.30 -12.28
N GLU A 57 9.87 -8.62 -13.48
CA GLU A 57 9.88 -9.96 -14.10
C GLU A 57 9.12 -11.03 -13.29
N VAL A 58 8.08 -10.63 -12.56
CA VAL A 58 7.22 -11.53 -11.81
C VAL A 58 5.86 -11.63 -12.51
N ASP A 59 5.44 -12.84 -12.87
CA ASP A 59 4.05 -13.10 -13.26
C ASP A 59 3.24 -13.56 -12.04
N ILE A 60 2.14 -12.88 -11.78
CA ILE A 60 1.26 -13.16 -10.65
C ILE A 60 -0.17 -13.46 -11.15
N PRO A 61 -0.87 -14.42 -10.52
CA PRO A 61 -2.28 -14.65 -10.80
C PRO A 61 -3.13 -13.49 -10.29
N ILE A 62 -4.25 -13.21 -10.96
CA ILE A 62 -5.19 -12.17 -10.54
C ILE A 62 -5.93 -12.65 -9.30
N ARG A 63 -5.77 -11.91 -8.19
CA ARG A 63 -6.36 -12.20 -6.87
C ARG A 63 -6.83 -10.90 -6.18
N GLU A 64 -7.04 -10.95 -4.86
CA GLU A 64 -7.24 -9.76 -4.03
C GLU A 64 -5.99 -8.86 -4.10
N ARG A 65 -6.18 -7.53 -4.10
CA ARG A 65 -5.12 -6.55 -4.39
C ARG A 65 -4.02 -6.53 -3.34
N LYS A 66 -4.37 -6.65 -2.05
CA LYS A 66 -3.39 -6.72 -0.96
C LYS A 66 -2.52 -7.95 -1.11
N GLU A 67 -3.12 -9.11 -1.39
CA GLU A 67 -2.37 -10.35 -1.62
C GLU A 67 -1.49 -10.26 -2.87
N MET A 68 -2.00 -9.72 -3.98
CA MET A 68 -1.20 -9.50 -5.19
C MET A 68 0.00 -8.58 -4.92
N LEU A 69 -0.18 -7.46 -4.22
CA LEU A 69 0.94 -6.57 -3.88
C LEU A 69 1.93 -7.26 -2.94
N LYS A 70 1.44 -8.00 -1.95
CA LYS A 70 2.27 -8.77 -1.02
C LYS A 70 3.19 -9.73 -1.74
N ASP A 71 2.64 -10.49 -2.69
CA ASP A 71 3.43 -11.42 -3.52
C ASP A 71 4.53 -10.67 -4.27
N VAL A 72 4.21 -9.54 -4.90
CA VAL A 72 5.19 -8.73 -5.64
C VAL A 72 6.33 -8.26 -4.73
N PHE A 73 6.03 -7.78 -3.52
CA PHE A 73 7.07 -7.40 -2.55
C PHE A 73 7.94 -8.60 -2.12
N ILE A 74 7.34 -9.77 -1.89
CA ILE A 74 8.07 -10.98 -1.51
C ILE A 74 9.01 -11.42 -2.65
N TYR A 75 8.50 -11.50 -3.87
CA TYR A 75 9.29 -11.90 -5.03
C TYR A 75 10.38 -10.89 -5.36
N ALA A 76 10.08 -9.59 -5.31
CA ALA A 76 11.09 -8.55 -5.51
C ALA A 76 12.23 -8.65 -4.48
N LYS A 77 11.93 -8.99 -3.21
CA LYS A 77 12.97 -9.24 -2.20
C LYS A 77 13.80 -10.48 -2.54
N GLN A 78 13.16 -11.57 -2.95
CA GLN A 78 13.84 -12.83 -3.29
C GLN A 78 14.75 -12.71 -4.52
N MET A 79 14.41 -11.81 -5.44
CA MET A 79 15.10 -11.59 -6.71
C MET A 79 16.08 -10.41 -6.68
N ASP A 80 16.28 -9.76 -5.54
CA ASP A 80 17.07 -8.51 -5.41
C ASP A 80 16.58 -7.35 -6.31
N LYS A 81 15.25 -7.27 -6.51
CA LYS A 81 14.57 -6.25 -7.33
C LYS A 81 13.74 -5.26 -6.51
N MET A 82 14.03 -5.13 -5.22
CA MET A 82 13.26 -4.25 -4.33
C MET A 82 13.34 -2.78 -4.81
N ILE A 83 14.51 -2.32 -5.24
CA ILE A 83 14.67 -0.94 -5.74
C ILE A 83 13.85 -0.70 -7.01
N GLU A 84 13.88 -1.65 -7.96
CA GLU A 84 13.09 -1.58 -9.20
C GLU A 84 11.58 -1.57 -8.92
N LEU A 85 11.13 -2.34 -7.93
CA LEU A 85 9.74 -2.34 -7.48
C LEU A 85 9.34 -0.96 -6.93
N LEU A 86 10.15 -0.40 -6.02
CA LEU A 86 9.87 0.89 -5.40
C LEU A 86 9.85 2.02 -6.44
N ASP A 87 10.79 2.00 -7.40
CA ASP A 87 10.79 2.93 -8.53
C ASP A 87 9.54 2.80 -9.40
N SER A 88 9.11 1.57 -9.68
CA SER A 88 7.88 1.31 -10.44
C SER A 88 6.64 1.87 -9.73
N ILE A 89 6.58 1.76 -8.40
CA ILE A 89 5.50 2.32 -7.58
C ILE A 89 5.55 3.86 -7.59
N ILE A 90 6.74 4.47 -7.45
CA ILE A 90 6.92 5.93 -7.52
C ILE A 90 6.45 6.47 -8.88
N ASN A 91 6.89 5.85 -9.96
CA ASN A 91 6.49 6.23 -11.32
C ASN A 91 4.97 6.10 -11.53
N PHE A 92 4.34 5.08 -10.95
CA PHE A 92 2.89 4.94 -10.99
C PHE A 92 2.18 6.05 -10.20
N ILE A 93 2.70 6.44 -9.04
CA ILE A 93 2.16 7.55 -8.24
C ILE A 93 2.27 8.86 -9.04
N ASP A 94 3.42 9.13 -9.67
CA ASP A 94 3.62 10.32 -10.50
C ASP A 94 2.66 10.35 -11.69
N TYR A 95 2.47 9.21 -12.35
CA TYR A 95 1.46 9.07 -13.40
C TYR A 95 0.05 9.46 -12.90
N LYS A 96 -0.33 9.03 -11.70
CA LYS A 96 -1.64 9.38 -11.10
C LYS A 96 -1.73 10.85 -10.71
N ILE A 97 -0.67 11.44 -10.16
CA ILE A 97 -0.61 12.87 -9.86
C ILE A 97 -0.82 13.67 -11.15
N ASN A 98 -0.12 13.32 -12.23
CA ASN A 98 -0.29 13.97 -13.52
C ASN A 98 -1.73 13.89 -14.01
N GLN A 99 -2.41 12.74 -13.87
CA GLN A 99 -3.84 12.64 -14.21
C GLN A 99 -4.71 13.63 -13.42
N TYR A 100 -4.46 13.79 -12.12
CA TYR A 100 -5.19 14.77 -11.31
C TYR A 100 -4.91 16.21 -11.74
N THR A 101 -3.64 16.53 -12.04
CA THR A 101 -3.23 17.85 -12.51
C THR A 101 -3.86 18.20 -13.87
N GLU A 102 -3.93 17.25 -14.80
CA GLU A 102 -4.59 17.47 -16.09
C GLU A 102 -6.10 17.69 -15.94
N ILE A 103 -6.76 16.97 -15.02
CA ILE A 103 -8.18 17.22 -14.69
C ILE A 103 -8.35 18.62 -14.12
N GLU A 104 -7.48 19.07 -13.23
CA GLU A 104 -7.54 20.40 -12.61
C GLU A 104 -7.36 21.53 -13.64
N LYS A 105 -6.44 21.35 -14.60
CA LYS A 105 -6.24 22.29 -15.71
C LYS A 105 -7.48 22.36 -16.62
N ALA A 106 -8.06 21.22 -16.96
CA ALA A 106 -9.25 21.14 -17.82
C ALA A 106 -10.53 21.62 -17.11
N PHE A 107 -10.64 21.40 -15.81
CA PHE A 107 -11.80 21.71 -14.99
C PHE A 107 -11.38 22.39 -13.68
N PRO A 108 -11.09 23.69 -13.68
CA PRO A 108 -10.55 24.40 -12.51
C PRO A 108 -11.44 24.32 -11.26
N SER A 109 -12.75 24.21 -11.43
CA SER A 109 -13.70 24.05 -10.31
C SER A 109 -13.49 22.75 -9.52
N SER A 110 -12.84 21.75 -10.10
CA SER A 110 -12.51 20.48 -9.44
C SER A 110 -11.26 20.55 -8.54
N SER A 111 -10.51 21.66 -8.56
CA SER A 111 -9.23 21.82 -7.84
C SER A 111 -9.32 21.44 -6.36
N VAL A 112 -10.42 21.82 -5.68
CA VAL A 112 -10.66 21.47 -4.27
C VAL A 112 -10.62 19.96 -4.03
N ILE A 113 -11.12 19.17 -4.98
CA ILE A 113 -11.13 17.70 -4.92
C ILE A 113 -9.78 17.14 -5.35
N THR A 114 -9.26 17.53 -6.52
CA THR A 114 -8.01 16.99 -7.08
C THR A 114 -6.82 17.26 -6.16
N GLN A 115 -6.71 18.46 -5.59
CA GLN A 115 -5.61 18.82 -4.69
C GLN A 115 -5.59 17.97 -3.43
N LYS A 116 -6.76 17.56 -2.91
CA LYS A 116 -6.82 16.62 -1.77
C LYS A 116 -6.21 15.26 -2.12
N TRP A 117 -6.41 14.78 -3.34
CA TRP A 117 -5.84 13.51 -3.81
C TRP A 117 -4.35 13.65 -4.11
N ILE A 118 -3.93 14.73 -4.80
CA ILE A 118 -2.53 15.06 -5.07
C ILE A 118 -1.72 15.13 -3.77
N ASN A 119 -2.22 15.82 -2.75
CA ASN A 119 -1.54 15.95 -1.45
C ASN A 119 -1.32 14.59 -0.76
N LYS A 120 -2.28 13.68 -0.86
CA LYS A 120 -2.13 12.31 -0.31
C LYS A 120 -1.18 11.46 -1.15
N ALA A 121 -1.24 11.60 -2.46
CA ALA A 121 -0.33 10.91 -3.39
C ALA A 121 1.12 11.33 -3.15
N ASN A 122 1.39 12.63 -3.00
CA ASN A 122 2.72 13.16 -2.66
C ASN A 122 3.25 12.63 -1.32
N LYS A 123 2.40 12.58 -0.28
CA LYS A 123 2.78 11.99 1.01
C LYS A 123 3.11 10.51 0.88
N THR A 124 2.33 9.78 0.10
CA THR A 124 2.58 8.35 -0.17
C THR A 124 3.88 8.17 -0.94
N LYS A 125 4.13 8.97 -1.98
CA LYS A 125 5.39 8.97 -2.72
C LYS A 125 6.59 9.18 -1.79
N ALA A 126 6.52 10.18 -0.89
CA ALA A 126 7.60 10.44 0.07
C ALA A 126 7.87 9.23 1.00
N VAL A 127 6.84 8.50 1.42
CA VAL A 127 7.02 7.24 2.18
C VAL A 127 7.77 6.20 1.35
N ILE A 128 7.37 5.98 0.10
CA ILE A 128 8.02 5.00 -0.79
C ILE A 128 9.46 5.42 -1.13
N GLU A 129 9.72 6.72 -1.33
CA GLU A 129 11.07 7.25 -1.54
C GLU A 129 11.99 7.02 -0.34
N ASN A 130 11.47 7.18 0.88
CA ASN A 130 12.24 6.90 2.09
C ASN A 130 12.56 5.41 2.21
N MET A 131 11.59 4.53 1.96
CA MET A 131 11.83 3.08 1.90
C MET A 131 12.92 2.72 0.87
N LYS A 132 12.91 3.38 -0.30
CA LYS A 132 13.94 3.17 -1.33
C LYS A 132 15.32 3.59 -0.84
N LYS A 133 15.43 4.74 -0.16
CA LYS A 133 16.69 5.21 0.43
C LYS A 133 17.22 4.21 1.47
N GLU A 134 16.36 3.73 2.36
CA GLU A 134 16.72 2.73 3.37
C GLU A 134 17.17 1.42 2.74
N ALA A 135 16.47 0.93 1.71
CA ALA A 135 16.85 -0.27 0.97
C ALA A 135 18.21 -0.13 0.27
N ASN A 136 18.52 1.03 -0.30
CA ASN A 136 19.84 1.31 -0.90
C ASN A 136 20.95 1.29 0.14
N ILE A 137 20.76 1.97 1.28
CA ILE A 137 21.76 2.01 2.36
C ILE A 137 22.08 0.60 2.86
N LEU A 138 21.06 -0.25 3.02
CA LEU A 138 21.28 -1.63 3.43
C LEU A 138 22.01 -2.45 2.37
N LYS A 139 21.82 -2.17 1.07
CA LYS A 139 22.55 -2.83 -0.01
C LYS A 139 24.04 -2.49 -0.02
N ASP A 140 24.40 -1.29 0.43
CA ASP A 140 25.80 -0.83 0.47
C ASP A 140 26.58 -1.36 1.69
N ILE A 141 25.89 -1.97 2.67
CA ILE A 141 26.48 -2.50 3.92
C ILE A 141 26.79 -4.00 3.85
N PHE A 142 26.16 -4.74 2.94
CA PHE A 142 26.29 -6.20 2.77
C PHE A 142 26.92 -6.56 1.43
#